data_AF-A0A543AQS8-F1
#
_entry.id   AF-A0A543AQS8-F1
#
_cell.length_a   1.000
_cell.length_b   1.000
_cell.length_c   1.000
_cell.angle_alpha   90.00
_cell.angle_beta   90.00
_cell.angle_gamma   90.00
#
_symmetry.space_group_name_H-M   'P 1'
#
loop_
_entity.id
_entity.type
_entity.pdbx_description
1 polymer ?
#
loop_
_entity_poly.entity_id
_entity_poly.type
_entity_poly.pdbx_seq_one_letter_code
_entity_poly.pdbx_strand_id
1 'polypeptide(L)'
;MLRGQRAPERLQKVRSESANGIGENRMTVTHAAVTVAGMNPLTATELQTSFINCSKREATSIPLPDLSDLTWANLDFLAWRNARTPQRAYLVAPMPDGPVGLVFRIAAARNAAGAMRSSMCEFCHTVHSAGGVTLFTAIKAGTRGRRGDSVGNYFCSDLSCSAYIRQLKRPRRVQPVNTLGEAERIERLRTRLSGMVANVLAG
;
A
#
# COMPACT_ATOMS: atom_id res chain seq x y z
N MET A 1 -7.98 -3.17 91.54
CA MET A 1 -7.54 -1.83 91.10
C MET A 1 -8.76 -1.12 90.52
N LEU A 2 -9.25 -0.10 91.22
CA LEU A 2 -10.39 0.75 90.83
C LEU A 2 -9.90 2.19 90.77
N ARG A 3 -10.65 3.03 90.02
CA ARG A 3 -10.47 4.45 89.66
C ARG A 3 -9.88 4.60 88.24
N GLY A 4 -10.47 5.40 87.35
CA GLY A 4 -11.59 6.30 87.50
C GLY A 4 -11.82 7.06 86.19
N GLN A 5 -13.10 7.25 85.89
CA GLN A 5 -13.69 7.97 84.76
C GLN A 5 -13.22 9.43 84.61
N ARG A 6 -13.26 9.98 83.39
CA ARG A 6 -14.02 11.21 83.04
C ARG A 6 -14.01 11.52 81.53
N ALA A 7 -15.21 11.65 80.96
CA ALA A 7 -15.57 12.41 79.75
C ALA A 7 -15.75 13.92 80.12
N PRO A 8 -16.23 14.90 79.30
CA PRO A 8 -16.92 14.82 77.99
C PRO A 8 -16.71 15.98 76.96
N GLU A 9 -17.43 15.87 75.82
CA GLU A 9 -18.10 16.91 74.98
C GLU A 9 -17.38 18.15 74.40
N ARG A 10 -17.45 18.32 73.06
CA ARG A 10 -18.26 19.40 72.44
C ARG A 10 -18.48 19.27 70.92
N LEU A 11 -19.74 19.42 70.52
CA LEU A 11 -20.23 19.68 69.15
C LEU A 11 -19.88 21.11 68.65
N GLN A 12 -19.69 21.25 67.33
CA GLN A 12 -20.27 22.27 66.40
C GLN A 12 -19.55 22.14 65.04
N LYS A 13 -20.12 21.52 63.98
CA LYS A 13 -21.14 21.97 63.00
C LYS A 13 -20.67 23.15 62.11
N VAL A 14 -20.78 22.93 60.78
CA VAL A 14 -21.23 23.85 59.70
C VAL A 14 -20.23 24.13 58.54
N ARG A 15 -20.68 23.77 57.30
CA ARG A 15 -20.37 24.28 55.93
C ARG A 15 -18.95 24.03 55.36
N SER A 16 -18.68 23.84 54.06
CA SER A 16 -19.41 23.72 52.77
C SER A 16 -18.32 23.44 51.71
N GLU A 17 -18.66 22.74 50.61
CA GLU A 17 -18.11 22.86 49.23
C GLU A 17 -16.59 23.08 49.04
N SER A 18 -15.81 22.25 48.34
CA SER A 18 -15.96 21.94 46.92
C SER A 18 -14.97 20.83 46.54
N ALA A 19 -15.43 19.85 45.76
CA ALA A 19 -14.57 18.88 45.10
C ALA A 19 -13.95 19.52 43.84
N ASN A 20 -12.66 19.85 43.90
CA ASN A 20 -11.83 19.97 42.69
C ASN A 20 -11.37 18.54 42.35
N GLY A 21 -11.72 17.92 41.22
CA GLY A 21 -11.86 18.50 39.89
C GLY A 21 -10.57 18.39 39.09
N ILE A 22 -9.92 17.22 39.10
CA ILE A 22 -8.89 16.86 38.11
C ILE A 22 -9.46 15.70 37.30
N GLY A 23 -10.38 16.04 36.41
CA GLY A 23 -10.84 15.13 35.38
C GLY A 23 -9.68 14.87 34.43
N GLU A 24 -9.06 13.70 34.52
CA GLU A 24 -8.22 13.17 33.47
C GLU A 24 -9.05 13.13 32.18
N ASN A 25 -8.83 14.12 31.31
CA ASN A 25 -9.43 14.17 30.00
C ASN A 25 -8.73 13.14 29.11
N ARG A 26 -9.04 11.86 29.36
CA ARG A 26 -8.67 10.75 28.51
C ARG A 26 -9.51 10.87 27.25
N MET A 27 -9.02 11.67 26.28
CA MET A 27 -9.47 11.66 24.90
C MET A 27 -9.36 10.22 24.40
N THR A 28 -10.44 9.46 24.48
CA THR A 28 -10.62 8.24 23.73
C THR A 28 -10.72 8.65 22.27
N VAL A 29 -9.59 8.66 21.57
CA VAL A 29 -9.59 8.71 20.11
C VAL A 29 -10.15 7.37 19.65
N THR A 30 -11.47 7.32 19.46
CA THR A 30 -12.13 6.24 18.75
C THR A 30 -11.61 6.30 17.32
N HIS A 31 -10.57 5.52 17.02
CA HIS A 31 -10.19 5.22 15.65
C HIS A 31 -11.34 4.39 15.09
N ALA A 32 -12.34 5.06 14.51
CA ALA A 32 -13.23 4.41 13.57
C ALA A 32 -12.31 3.73 12.55
N ALA A 33 -12.46 2.42 12.38
CA ALA A 33 -11.76 1.71 11.33
C ALA A 33 -12.17 2.35 10.01
N VAL A 34 -11.34 3.25 9.49
CA VAL A 34 -11.47 3.72 8.12
C VAL A 34 -11.17 2.49 7.28
N THR A 35 -12.22 1.80 6.86
CA THR A 35 -12.11 0.76 5.83
C THR A 35 -11.66 1.47 4.57
N VAL A 36 -10.35 1.51 4.33
CA VAL A 36 -9.82 2.02 3.06
C VAL A 36 -10.18 0.99 2.01
N ALA A 37 -11.27 1.26 1.29
CA ALA A 37 -11.83 0.35 0.30
C ALA A 37 -10.76 -0.07 -0.71
N GLY A 38 -10.65 -1.37 -0.98
CA GLY A 38 -9.82 -1.90 -2.06
C GLY A 38 -10.36 -1.56 -3.45
N MET A 39 -9.81 -2.22 -4.46
CA MET A 39 -10.17 -2.02 -5.86
C MET A 39 -11.54 -2.64 -6.17
N ASN A 40 -12.34 -1.98 -6.99
CA ASN A 40 -13.57 -2.57 -7.53
C ASN A 40 -13.22 -3.69 -8.53
N PRO A 41 -13.97 -4.81 -8.52
CA PRO A 41 -13.80 -5.86 -9.53
C PRO A 41 -13.92 -5.33 -10.95
N LEU A 42 -13.00 -5.75 -11.82
CA LEU A 42 -13.01 -5.44 -13.24
C LEU A 42 -13.28 -6.69 -14.06
N THR A 43 -13.97 -6.51 -15.17
CA THR A 43 -14.16 -7.52 -16.22
C THR A 43 -12.91 -7.65 -17.09
N ALA A 44 -12.82 -8.77 -17.81
CA ALA A 44 -11.76 -8.99 -18.80
C ALA A 44 -11.71 -7.87 -19.86
N THR A 45 -12.88 -7.40 -20.30
CA THR A 45 -12.99 -6.31 -21.28
C THR A 45 -12.43 -5.01 -20.72
N GLU A 46 -12.84 -4.60 -19.51
CA GLU A 46 -12.34 -3.38 -18.87
C GLU A 46 -10.81 -3.41 -18.70
N LEU A 47 -10.25 -4.57 -18.30
CA LEU A 47 -8.80 -4.75 -18.23
C LEU A 47 -8.14 -4.57 -19.60
N GLN A 48 -8.62 -5.25 -20.64
CA GLN A 48 -8.02 -5.18 -21.98
C GLN A 48 -8.11 -3.78 -22.60
N THR A 49 -9.18 -3.03 -22.33
CA THR A 49 -9.34 -1.67 -22.86
C THR A 49 -8.58 -0.60 -22.06
N SER A 50 -8.08 -0.94 -20.87
CA SER A 50 -7.39 0.02 -19.99
C SER A 50 -5.96 0.36 -20.42
N PHE A 51 -5.31 -0.46 -21.26
CA PHE A 51 -3.88 -0.32 -21.54
C PHE A 51 -3.54 0.88 -22.42
N ILE A 52 -2.69 1.78 -21.91
CA ILE A 52 -2.39 3.07 -22.57
C ILE A 52 -1.05 3.10 -23.32
N ASN A 53 -0.11 2.19 -22.99
CA ASN A 53 1.26 2.24 -23.50
C ASN A 53 1.62 1.05 -24.41
N CYS A 54 0.59 0.40 -24.97
CA CYS A 54 0.73 -0.64 -25.97
C CYS A 54 -0.33 -0.49 -27.06
N SER A 55 -0.21 -1.25 -28.15
CA SER A 55 -1.25 -1.26 -29.18
C SER A 55 -2.52 -1.97 -28.69
N LYS A 56 -3.68 -1.67 -29.27
CA LYS A 56 -4.94 -2.40 -29.00
C LYS A 56 -4.80 -3.91 -29.23
N ARG A 57 -4.12 -4.31 -30.31
CA ARG A 57 -3.84 -5.72 -30.63
C ARG A 57 -2.96 -6.39 -29.57
N GLU A 58 -1.98 -5.66 -29.05
CA GLU A 58 -1.15 -6.17 -27.96
C GLU A 58 -1.97 -6.33 -26.68
N ALA A 59 -2.78 -5.32 -26.33
CA ALA A 59 -3.64 -5.34 -25.15
C ALA A 59 -4.60 -6.54 -25.13
N THR A 60 -5.26 -6.85 -26.25
CA THR A 60 -6.15 -8.02 -26.36
C THR A 60 -5.41 -9.37 -26.34
N SER A 61 -4.10 -9.37 -26.61
CA SER A 61 -3.26 -10.57 -26.55
C SER A 61 -2.64 -10.81 -25.17
N ILE A 62 -2.83 -9.89 -24.21
CA ILE A 62 -2.29 -10.03 -22.85
C ILE A 62 -3.00 -11.20 -22.16
N PRO A 63 -2.26 -12.20 -21.66
CA PRO A 63 -2.87 -13.27 -20.87
C PRO A 63 -3.35 -12.69 -19.54
N LEU A 64 -4.64 -12.82 -19.26
CA LEU A 64 -5.23 -12.34 -17.99
C LEU A 64 -5.01 -13.37 -16.87
N PRO A 65 -4.87 -12.93 -15.61
CA PRO A 65 -4.97 -13.83 -14.47
C PRO A 65 -6.40 -14.36 -14.34
N ASP A 66 -6.60 -15.43 -13.58
CA ASP A 66 -7.93 -15.85 -13.19
C ASP A 66 -8.56 -14.77 -12.29
N LEU A 67 -9.57 -14.07 -12.81
CA LEU A 67 -10.23 -12.97 -12.11
C LEU A 67 -11.15 -13.45 -10.99
N SER A 68 -11.55 -14.72 -11.02
CA SER A 68 -12.45 -15.32 -10.02
C SER A 68 -11.73 -15.65 -8.71
N ASP A 69 -10.42 -15.89 -8.77
CA ASP A 69 -9.55 -16.16 -7.61
C ASP A 69 -9.06 -14.88 -6.90
N LEU A 70 -9.38 -13.69 -7.42
CA LEU A 70 -8.87 -12.43 -6.88
C LEU A 70 -9.72 -11.92 -5.70
N THR A 71 -9.06 -11.65 -4.57
CA THR A 71 -9.67 -10.89 -3.47
C THR A 71 -9.54 -9.38 -3.73
N TRP A 72 -10.43 -8.83 -4.56
CA TRP A 72 -10.40 -7.42 -5.01
C TRP A 72 -10.33 -6.39 -3.88
N ALA A 73 -11.00 -6.65 -2.75
CA ALA A 73 -10.96 -5.79 -1.57
C ALA A 73 -9.55 -5.62 -0.96
N ASN A 74 -8.63 -6.54 -1.26
CA ASN A 74 -7.24 -6.50 -0.79
C ASN A 74 -6.28 -5.88 -1.81
N LEU A 75 -6.76 -5.43 -2.96
CA LEU A 75 -5.96 -4.83 -4.03
C LEU A 75 -6.09 -3.31 -4.02
N ASP A 76 -5.00 -2.61 -4.32
CA ASP A 76 -5.01 -1.19 -4.71
C ASP A 76 -4.67 -1.01 -6.18
N PHE A 77 -4.13 -2.05 -6.79
CA PHE A 77 -3.92 -2.25 -8.21
C PHE A 77 -3.89 -3.77 -8.46
N LEU A 78 -4.24 -4.19 -9.67
CA LEU A 78 -4.04 -5.55 -10.12
C LEU A 78 -2.73 -5.62 -10.89
N ALA A 79 -1.82 -6.53 -10.56
CA ALA A 79 -0.60 -6.72 -11.34
C ALA A 79 -0.21 -8.20 -11.42
N TRP A 80 0.34 -8.60 -12.57
CA TRP A 80 0.75 -9.97 -12.83
C TRP A 80 1.90 -10.03 -13.83
N ARG A 81 2.60 -11.17 -13.87
CA ARG A 81 3.68 -11.44 -14.83
C ARG A 81 3.16 -12.31 -15.97
N ASN A 82 3.76 -12.16 -17.14
CA ASN A 82 3.48 -13.09 -18.24
C ASN A 82 4.25 -14.40 -18.01
N ALA A 83 3.53 -15.52 -17.88
CA ALA A 83 4.13 -16.84 -17.69
C ALA A 83 5.01 -17.27 -18.89
N ARG A 84 4.62 -16.89 -20.11
CA ARG A 84 5.35 -17.23 -21.35
C ARG A 84 6.51 -16.28 -21.65
N THR A 85 6.41 -15.03 -21.17
CA THR A 85 7.46 -14.03 -21.35
C THR A 85 7.82 -13.37 -20.01
N PRO A 86 8.68 -13.99 -19.18
CA PRO A 86 8.96 -13.54 -17.81
C PRO A 86 9.55 -12.12 -17.69
N GLN A 87 10.00 -11.55 -18.83
CA GLN A 87 10.46 -10.17 -18.97
C GLN A 87 9.30 -9.17 -19.15
N ARG A 88 8.05 -9.62 -19.18
CA ARG A 88 6.86 -8.77 -19.25
C ARG A 88 6.02 -8.91 -17.99
N ALA A 89 5.52 -7.77 -17.53
CA ALA A 89 4.51 -7.68 -16.50
C ALA A 89 3.46 -6.64 -16.87
N TYR A 90 2.33 -6.73 -16.21
CA TYR A 90 1.17 -5.90 -16.44
C TYR A 90 0.68 -5.38 -15.10
N LEU A 91 0.14 -4.16 -15.13
CA LEU A 91 -0.48 -3.54 -13.97
C LEU A 91 -1.70 -2.77 -14.44
N VAL A 92 -2.80 -2.86 -13.71
CA VAL A 92 -3.98 -2.02 -13.89
C VAL A 92 -4.26 -1.28 -12.58
N ALA A 93 -4.23 0.05 -12.66
CA ALA A 93 -4.45 0.96 -11.54
C ALA A 93 -5.87 1.57 -11.64
N PRO A 94 -6.65 1.62 -10.55
CA PRO A 94 -7.84 2.46 -10.50
C PRO A 94 -7.43 3.94 -10.51
N MET A 95 -7.95 4.72 -11.45
CA MET A 95 -7.76 6.17 -11.54
C MET A 95 -9.12 6.89 -11.54
N PRO A 96 -9.17 8.22 -11.29
CA PRO A 96 -10.43 8.96 -11.26
C PRO A 96 -11.27 8.84 -12.55
N ASP A 97 -10.61 8.79 -13.70
CA ASP A 97 -11.26 8.70 -15.03
C ASP A 97 -11.44 7.26 -15.53
N GLY A 98 -11.23 6.27 -14.65
CA GLY A 98 -11.32 4.84 -14.97
C GLY A 98 -10.00 4.08 -14.80
N PRO A 99 -9.99 2.76 -15.01
CA PRO A 99 -8.78 1.96 -14.85
C PRO A 99 -7.74 2.30 -15.93
N VAL A 100 -6.47 2.38 -15.53
CA VAL A 100 -5.33 2.57 -16.43
C VAL A 100 -4.41 1.36 -16.38
N GLY A 101 -4.25 0.71 -17.52
CA GLY A 101 -3.39 -0.44 -17.74
C GLY A 101 -2.01 -0.03 -18.26
N LEU A 102 -0.98 -0.67 -17.73
CA LEU A 102 0.42 -0.46 -18.10
C LEU A 102 1.09 -1.79 -18.40
N VAL A 103 1.81 -1.82 -19.52
CA VAL A 103 2.75 -2.87 -19.87
C VAL A 103 4.14 -2.47 -19.41
N PHE A 104 4.79 -3.36 -18.65
CA PHE A 104 6.16 -3.20 -18.20
C PHE A 104 7.09 -4.20 -18.86
N ARG A 105 8.30 -3.74 -19.17
CA ARG A 105 9.48 -4.57 -19.41
C ARG A 105 10.28 -4.70 -18.13
N ILE A 106 10.78 -5.89 -17.89
CA ILE A 106 11.63 -6.22 -16.74
C ILE A 106 13.03 -6.45 -17.28
N ALA A 107 14.03 -5.77 -16.70
CA ALA A 107 15.41 -6.03 -17.06
C ALA A 107 15.78 -7.48 -16.68
N ALA A 108 16.40 -8.22 -17.60
CA ALA A 108 17.07 -9.46 -17.24
C ALA A 108 18.08 -9.17 -16.13
N ALA A 109 18.08 -9.96 -15.06
CA ALA A 109 18.96 -9.74 -13.93
C ALA A 109 20.42 -9.72 -14.42
N ARG A 110 21.06 -8.55 -14.38
CA ARG A 110 22.48 -8.41 -14.70
C ARG A 110 23.24 -8.35 -13.39
N ASN A 111 24.09 -9.36 -13.19
CA ASN A 111 25.22 -9.40 -12.25
C ASN A 111 24.89 -9.76 -10.78
N ALA A 112 25.51 -10.85 -10.32
CA ALA A 112 25.46 -11.39 -8.96
C ALA A 112 26.03 -10.45 -7.87
N ALA A 113 26.79 -9.41 -8.24
CA ALA A 113 27.39 -8.47 -7.28
C ALA A 113 26.35 -7.58 -6.55
N GLY A 114 25.21 -7.27 -7.20
CA GLY A 114 24.08 -6.59 -6.57
C GLY A 114 23.14 -7.54 -5.82
N ALA A 115 23.27 -8.84 -6.07
CA ALA A 115 22.42 -9.90 -5.52
C ALA A 115 22.71 -10.22 -4.03
N MET A 116 23.50 -9.38 -3.34
CA MET A 116 23.72 -9.47 -1.90
C MET A 116 23.11 -8.28 -1.13
N ARG A 117 22.72 -7.19 -1.80
CA ARG A 117 22.20 -5.99 -1.13
C ARG A 117 20.69 -6.07 -0.93
N SER A 118 20.22 -5.63 0.23
CA SER A 118 18.80 -5.39 0.45
C SER A 118 18.34 -4.16 -0.32
N SER A 119 17.10 -4.19 -0.80
CA SER A 119 16.48 -3.08 -1.52
C SER A 119 15.08 -2.84 -0.98
N MET A 120 14.63 -1.59 -1.05
CA MET A 120 13.31 -1.18 -0.61
C MET A 120 12.44 -0.92 -1.83
N CYS A 121 11.22 -1.46 -1.83
CA CYS A 121 10.23 -1.19 -2.88
C CYS A 121 9.81 0.28 -2.84
N GLU A 122 9.75 0.95 -3.98
CA GLU A 122 9.33 2.35 -4.04
C GLU A 122 7.88 2.53 -3.59
N PHE A 123 7.00 1.54 -3.73
CA PHE A 123 5.57 1.72 -3.51
C PHE A 123 5.15 1.40 -2.08
N CYS A 124 5.37 0.15 -1.66
CA CYS A 124 4.97 -0.31 -0.34
C CYS A 124 6.00 -0.01 0.75
N HIS A 125 7.24 0.38 0.38
CA HIS A 125 8.40 0.55 1.27
C HIS A 125 8.81 -0.72 2.02
N THR A 126 8.38 -1.89 1.55
CA THR A 126 8.87 -3.16 2.05
C THR A 126 10.33 -3.35 1.67
N VAL A 127 11.15 -3.73 2.66
CA VAL A 127 12.56 -4.06 2.47
C VAL A 127 12.68 -5.54 2.15
N HIS A 128 13.31 -5.86 1.03
CA HIS A 128 13.54 -7.23 0.59
C HIS A 128 15.01 -7.63 0.65
N SER A 129 15.24 -8.94 0.73
CA SER A 129 16.50 -9.52 0.28
C SER A 129 16.76 -9.23 -1.19
N ALA A 130 18.00 -9.44 -1.57
CA ALA A 130 18.40 -9.32 -2.95
C ALA A 130 17.46 -10.07 -3.90
N GLY A 131 17.14 -9.41 -5.01
CA GLY A 131 16.20 -9.94 -5.99
C GLY A 131 14.72 -9.84 -5.61
N GLY A 132 14.36 -9.31 -4.43
CA GLY A 132 12.96 -9.09 -4.06
C GLY A 132 12.39 -7.74 -4.49
N VAL A 133 13.22 -6.83 -5.00
CA VAL A 133 12.80 -5.63 -5.73
C VAL A 133 13.42 -5.67 -7.12
N THR A 134 12.66 -5.26 -8.13
CA THR A 134 13.08 -5.28 -9.53
C THR A 134 12.70 -3.98 -10.23
N LEU A 135 13.53 -3.55 -11.17
CA LEU A 135 13.22 -2.43 -12.06
C LEU A 135 12.21 -2.86 -13.13
N PHE A 136 11.05 -2.21 -13.11
CA PHE A 136 10.04 -2.29 -14.15
C PHE A 136 10.12 -1.00 -15.00
N THR A 137 10.13 -1.14 -16.31
CA THR A 137 10.22 -0.03 -17.25
C THR A 137 9.00 0.00 -18.15
N ALA A 138 8.26 1.11 -18.16
CA ALA A 138 7.16 1.35 -19.08
C ALA A 138 7.60 2.36 -20.15
N ILE A 139 7.35 2.06 -21.42
CA ILE A 139 7.39 3.09 -22.46
C ILE A 139 6.31 4.12 -22.13
N LYS A 140 6.62 5.41 -22.28
CA LYS A 140 5.62 6.48 -22.08
C LYS A 140 4.47 6.30 -23.08
N ALA A 141 3.29 6.83 -22.76
CA ALA A 141 2.23 6.93 -23.75
C ALA A 141 2.61 7.94 -24.85
N GLY A 142 1.79 8.06 -25.89
CA GLY A 142 1.91 9.19 -26.82
C GLY A 142 3.17 9.22 -27.71
N THR A 143 3.55 10.43 -28.12
CA THR A 143 4.59 10.68 -29.13
C THR A 143 5.99 10.40 -28.59
N ARG A 144 6.25 10.76 -27.33
CA ARG A 144 7.53 10.50 -26.66
C ARG A 144 7.74 9.00 -26.51
N GLY A 145 6.69 8.25 -26.18
CA GLY A 145 6.72 6.79 -26.17
C GLY A 145 7.14 6.19 -27.52
N ARG A 146 6.55 6.67 -28.62
CA ARG A 146 6.92 6.24 -29.98
C ARG A 146 8.37 6.57 -30.35
N ARG A 147 8.98 7.57 -29.71
CA ARG A 147 10.41 7.92 -29.84
C ARG A 147 11.32 7.11 -28.91
N GLY A 148 10.76 6.23 -28.08
CA GLY A 148 11.50 5.36 -27.18
C GLY A 148 11.65 5.87 -25.75
N ASP A 149 11.02 7.01 -25.39
CA ASP A 149 11.07 7.48 -24.00
C ASP A 149 10.37 6.48 -23.08
N SER A 150 10.99 6.22 -21.94
CA SER A 150 10.48 5.29 -20.94
C SER A 150 10.71 5.81 -19.52
N VAL A 151 9.90 5.32 -18.59
CA VAL A 151 10.02 5.58 -17.17
C VAL A 151 10.27 4.27 -16.44
N GLY A 152 11.17 4.30 -15.47
CA GLY A 152 11.58 3.14 -14.67
C GLY A 152 11.19 3.31 -13.22
N ASN A 153 10.67 2.25 -12.62
CA ASN A 153 10.28 2.22 -11.22
C ASN A 153 10.65 0.89 -10.56
N TYR A 154 11.03 0.93 -9.29
CA TYR A 154 11.44 -0.25 -8.53
C TYR A 154 10.27 -0.80 -7.69
N PHE A 155 9.76 -2.00 -8.05
CA PHE A 155 8.67 -2.67 -7.33
C PHE A 155 9.11 -3.99 -6.71
N CYS A 156 8.28 -4.50 -5.80
CA CYS A 156 8.35 -5.90 -5.37
C CYS A 156 8.35 -6.83 -6.61
N SER A 157 9.31 -7.74 -6.68
CA SER A 157 9.48 -8.65 -7.82
C SER A 157 8.33 -9.64 -8.00
N ASP A 158 7.56 -9.85 -6.93
CA ASP A 158 6.35 -10.68 -6.86
C ASP A 158 5.05 -9.88 -7.04
N LEU A 159 5.16 -8.56 -7.31
CA LEU A 159 4.04 -7.63 -7.51
C LEU A 159 3.00 -7.61 -6.38
N SER A 160 3.36 -8.10 -5.17
CA SER A 160 2.42 -8.28 -4.05
C SER A 160 2.31 -7.05 -3.14
N CYS A 161 2.55 -5.84 -3.65
CA CYS A 161 2.66 -4.61 -2.84
C CYS A 161 1.42 -4.37 -1.95
N SER A 162 0.20 -4.56 -2.48
CA SER A 162 -1.05 -4.40 -1.73
C SER A 162 -1.17 -5.38 -0.56
N ALA A 163 -0.66 -6.60 -0.70
CA ALA A 163 -0.64 -7.59 0.38
C ALA A 163 0.39 -7.22 1.46
N TYR A 164 1.54 -6.67 1.08
CA TYR A 164 2.57 -6.25 2.05
C TYR A 164 2.12 -5.07 2.90
N ILE A 165 1.49 -4.04 2.31
CA ILE A 165 1.01 -2.89 3.08
C ILE A 165 -0.15 -3.25 4.02
N ARG A 166 -0.94 -4.28 3.71
CA ARG A 166 -1.98 -4.83 4.61
C ARG A 166 -1.47 -5.92 5.55
N GLN A 167 -0.16 -6.22 5.52
CA GLN A 167 0.46 -7.29 6.30
C GLN A 167 -0.13 -8.70 6.06
N LEU A 168 -0.89 -8.88 4.98
CA LEU A 168 -1.43 -10.18 4.54
C LEU A 168 -0.33 -11.10 4.02
N LYS A 169 0.82 -10.52 3.65
CA LYS A 169 2.03 -11.24 3.26
C LYS A 169 3.20 -10.77 4.09
N ARG A 170 3.93 -11.71 4.71
CA ARG A 170 5.14 -11.43 5.49
C ARG A 170 6.37 -11.42 4.58
N PRO A 171 7.16 -10.34 4.54
CA PRO A 171 8.46 -10.33 3.88
C PRO A 171 9.42 -11.32 4.55
N ARG A 172 10.36 -11.88 3.79
CA ARG A 172 11.37 -12.82 4.33
C ARG A 172 12.36 -12.16 5.29
N ARG A 173 12.55 -10.84 5.21
CA ARG A 173 13.42 -10.08 6.11
C ARG A 173 12.62 -9.39 7.19
N VAL A 174 13.26 -9.24 8.35
CA VAL A 174 12.78 -8.32 9.40
C VAL A 174 12.65 -6.91 8.79
N GLN A 175 11.48 -6.31 9.00
CA GLN A 175 11.20 -4.96 8.53
C GLN A 175 11.64 -3.95 9.59
N PRO A 176 12.13 -2.76 9.20
CA PRO A 176 12.26 -1.66 10.14
C PRO A 176 10.90 -1.34 10.75
N VAL A 177 10.91 -0.78 11.97
CA VAL A 177 9.68 -0.33 12.63
C VAL A 177 8.98 0.66 11.71
N ASN A 178 7.76 0.34 11.32
CA ASN A 178 6.93 1.21 10.51
C ASN A 178 6.00 1.97 11.45
N THR A 179 6.14 3.30 11.46
CA THR A 179 5.32 4.18 12.30
C THR A 179 3.96 4.48 11.69
N LEU A 180 3.74 4.12 10.43
CA LEU A 180 2.48 4.37 9.73
C LEU A 180 1.45 3.27 9.98
N GLY A 181 0.21 3.69 10.22
CA GLY A 181 -0.97 2.83 10.21
C GLY A 181 -1.22 2.22 8.83
N GLU A 182 -2.14 1.26 8.75
CA GLU A 182 -2.50 0.64 7.47
C GLU A 182 -3.05 1.65 6.45
N ALA A 183 -3.98 2.51 6.86
CA ALA A 183 -4.58 3.51 5.98
C ALA A 183 -3.52 4.44 5.35
N GLU A 184 -2.55 4.90 6.14
CA GLU A 184 -1.46 5.76 5.67
C GLU A 184 -0.52 5.02 4.72
N ARG A 185 -0.27 3.74 4.96
CA ARG A 185 0.52 2.90 4.03
C ARG A 185 -0.21 2.69 2.70
N ILE A 186 -1.54 2.54 2.73
CA ILE A 186 -2.38 2.46 1.53
C ILE A 186 -2.32 3.78 0.77
N GLU A 187 -2.52 4.91 1.44
CA GLU A 187 -2.50 6.22 0.80
C GLU A 187 -1.15 6.51 0.14
N ARG A 188 -0.04 6.21 0.83
CA ARG A 188 1.30 6.33 0.27
C ARG A 188 1.48 5.49 -1.00
N LEU A 189 0.99 4.25 -0.99
CA LEU A 189 1.08 3.37 -2.16
C LEU A 189 0.26 3.94 -3.32
N ARG A 190 -0.96 4.43 -3.07
CA ARG A 190 -1.84 5.03 -4.08
C ARG A 190 -1.27 6.32 -4.66
N THR A 191 -0.73 7.19 -3.82
CA THR A 191 -0.05 8.42 -4.25
C THR A 191 1.12 8.10 -5.20
N ARG A 192 1.96 7.10 -4.87
CA ARG A 192 3.08 6.68 -5.74
C ARG A 192 2.61 6.00 -7.03
N LEU A 193 1.55 5.22 -6.96
CA LEU A 193 0.89 4.61 -8.12
C LEU A 193 0.39 5.68 -9.10
N SER A 194 -0.37 6.66 -8.61
CA SER A 194 -0.88 7.76 -9.42
C SER A 194 0.25 8.59 -10.03
N GLY A 195 1.31 8.88 -9.27
CA GLY A 195 2.48 9.60 -9.79
C GLY A 195 3.21 8.83 -10.91
N MET A 196 3.35 7.51 -10.78
CA MET A 196 3.91 6.68 -11.85
C MET A 196 3.00 6.68 -13.09
N VAL A 197 1.68 6.52 -12.93
CA VAL A 197 0.73 6.56 -14.05
C VAL A 197 0.82 7.90 -14.78
N ALA A 198 0.84 9.01 -14.04
CA ALA A 198 1.01 10.35 -14.59
C ALA A 198 2.34 10.49 -15.37
N ASN A 199 3.44 9.94 -14.85
CA ASN A 199 4.73 9.94 -15.53
C ASN A 199 4.72 9.18 -16.85
N VAL A 200 3.98 8.06 -16.94
CA VAL A 200 3.78 7.34 -18.21
C VAL A 200 2.92 8.17 -19.16
N LEU A 201 1.83 8.76 -18.67
CA LEU A 201 0.89 9.56 -19.47
C LEU A 201 1.48 10.86 -20.02
N ALA A 202 2.47 11.45 -19.36
CA ALA A 202 3.14 12.70 -19.78
C ALA A 202 4.06 12.52 -21.00
N GLY A 203 3.63 11.72 -21.99
CA GLY A 203 4.35 11.35 -23.21
C GLY A 203 3.82 11.98 -24.49
#